data_AF-A0A257W3N7-F1
#
_entry.id   AF-A0A257W3N7-F1
#
_cell.length_a   1.000
_cell.length_b   1.000
_cell.length_c   1.000
_cell.angle_alpha   90.00
_cell.angle_beta   90.00
_cell.angle_gamma   90.00
#
_symmetry.space_group_name_H-M   'P 1'
#
loop_
_entity.id
_entity.type
_entity.pdbx_description
1 polymer ?
#
loop_
_entity_poly.entity_id
_entity_poly.type
_entity_poly.pdbx_seq_one_letter_code
_entity_poly.pdbx_strand_id
1 'polypeptide(L)'
;MQIDMRREDAAEPNAPPKFLVSDVTIYELDTKQEKRLSALFTAQGMLELFCQALATRDLDHLRHTSSQDFSNRVWRRLNSATVQGLPLEQFDIPELEITSTQFQGALTRVEAQQGGLPVTYLLREESGRFFVDDMQWQASGRPASVKETLSTLVTVQNFAAAVTLGRDPAQQKMVLGMMQETCSTDFNRLVWQQTDFLPNGGLGADTFLAAPLKSIVKSETEILIQLGDDRFGASVRLRKEFNRELVDDIVLIGGPEPDDRIAVKQTFRTLLANGEAVRPGGSTRYAAKPAPRKIEQAIYQEFDDESPREVLHASDVIDTSPGVQPAGYIEQREP
;
A
#
# COMPACT_ATOMS: atom_id res chain seq x y z
N MET A 1 -1.64 19.02 42.56
CA MET A 1 -2.88 18.40 42.07
C MET A 1 -3.68 19.44 41.33
N GLN A 2 -4.15 19.11 40.12
CA GLN A 2 -5.02 19.96 39.31
C GLN A 2 -6.34 19.24 39.06
N ILE A 3 -7.45 19.97 39.12
CA ILE A 3 -8.80 19.44 38.90
C ILE A 3 -9.40 20.23 37.75
N ASP A 4 -9.73 19.54 36.66
CA ASP A 4 -10.44 20.14 35.54
C ASP A 4 -11.94 19.96 35.76
N MET A 5 -12.70 21.03 35.54
CA MET A 5 -14.14 21.07 35.78
C MET A 5 -14.88 21.55 34.54
N ARG A 6 -15.94 20.85 34.16
CA ARG A 6 -16.88 21.26 33.13
C ARG A 6 -18.15 21.82 33.77
N ARG A 7 -18.65 22.93 33.24
CA ARG A 7 -19.94 23.47 33.64
C ARG A 7 -21.05 22.61 33.05
N GLU A 8 -22.02 22.24 33.87
CA GLU A 8 -23.22 21.53 33.43
C GLU A 8 -24.20 22.54 32.81
N ASP A 9 -24.90 22.13 31.74
CA ASP A 9 -25.94 22.96 31.13
C ASP A 9 -27.05 23.20 32.16
N ALA A 10 -27.38 24.46 32.38
CA ALA A 10 -28.38 24.84 33.37
C ALA A 10 -29.77 24.45 32.85
N ALA A 11 -30.41 23.48 33.51
CA ALA A 11 -31.80 23.09 33.19
C ALA A 11 -32.81 24.22 33.45
N GLU A 12 -32.46 25.18 34.30
CA GLU A 12 -33.25 26.39 34.56
C GLU A 12 -32.38 27.65 34.46
N PRO A 13 -32.89 28.75 33.88
CA PRO A 13 -32.11 29.95 33.58
C PRO A 13 -31.55 30.69 34.80
N ASN A 14 -32.08 30.41 36.00
CA ASN A 14 -31.66 31.03 37.27
C ASN A 14 -31.01 30.04 38.25
N ALA A 15 -30.76 28.79 37.83
CA ALA A 15 -30.08 27.83 38.70
C ALA A 15 -28.60 28.21 38.88
N PRO A 16 -28.03 28.04 40.09
CA PRO A 16 -26.60 28.24 40.30
C PRO A 16 -25.79 27.28 39.40
N PRO A 17 -24.63 27.70 38.89
CA PRO A 17 -23.83 26.87 38.00
C PRO A 17 -23.36 25.62 38.74
N LYS A 18 -23.71 24.45 38.19
CA LYS A 18 -23.18 23.16 38.62
C LYS A 18 -21.93 22.85 37.83
N PHE A 19 -20.91 22.33 38.51
CA PHE A 19 -19.65 21.93 37.90
C PHE A 19 -19.46 20.44 38.15
N LEU A 20 -19.12 19.71 37.10
CA LEU A 20 -18.72 18.31 37.16
C LEU A 20 -17.21 18.26 36.98
N VAL A 21 -16.53 17.52 37.85
CA VAL A 21 -15.10 17.21 37.66
C VAL A 21 -14.99 16.34 36.41
N SER A 22 -14.23 16.82 35.42
CA SER A 22 -13.99 16.08 34.18
C SER A 22 -12.75 15.21 34.26
N ASP A 23 -11.69 15.70 34.91
CA ASP A 23 -10.46 14.93 35.13
C ASP A 23 -9.67 15.45 36.34
N VAL A 24 -8.77 14.60 36.86
CA VAL A 24 -7.86 14.92 37.96
C VAL A 24 -6.44 14.56 37.56
N THR A 25 -5.56 15.56 37.61
CA THR A 25 -4.14 15.41 37.28
C THR A 25 -3.28 15.53 38.54
N ILE A 26 -2.48 14.49 38.79
CA ILE A 26 -1.51 14.42 39.89
C ILE A 26 -0.13 14.65 39.30
N TYR A 27 0.51 15.73 39.72
CA TYR A 27 1.91 16.03 39.38
C TYR A 27 2.81 15.49 40.48
N GLU A 28 3.72 14.60 40.14
CA GLU A 28 4.71 14.04 41.04
C GLU A 28 6.06 14.74 40.77
N LEU A 29 6.48 15.61 41.68
CA LEU A 29 7.62 16.51 41.48
C LEU A 29 8.95 15.75 41.40
N ASP A 30 9.08 14.65 42.14
CA ASP A 30 10.33 13.87 42.22
C ASP A 30 10.61 13.12 40.92
N THR A 31 9.58 12.51 40.34
CA THR A 31 9.66 11.73 39.10
C THR A 31 9.36 12.57 37.85
N LYS A 32 8.91 13.81 38.03
CA LYS A 32 8.38 14.71 36.99
C LYS A 32 7.25 14.08 36.16
N GLN A 33 6.48 13.18 36.76
CA GLN A 33 5.36 12.53 36.09
C GLN A 33 4.08 13.34 36.23
N GLU A 34 3.31 13.39 35.15
CA GLU A 34 1.96 13.92 35.11
C GLU A 34 0.99 12.73 34.98
N LYS A 35 0.40 12.33 36.11
CA LYS A 35 -0.50 11.18 36.21
C LYS A 35 -1.94 11.65 36.14
N ARG A 36 -2.64 11.35 35.04
CA ARG A 36 -4.10 11.52 34.96
C ARG A 36 -4.78 10.35 35.67
N LEU A 37 -5.80 10.64 36.45
CA LEU A 37 -6.52 9.60 37.21
C LEU A 37 -7.19 8.60 36.27
N SER A 38 -7.72 9.08 35.15
CA SER A 38 -8.24 8.27 34.05
C SER A 38 -7.19 7.27 33.52
N ALA A 39 -5.94 7.70 33.34
CA ALA A 39 -4.84 6.84 32.91
C ALA A 39 -4.56 5.73 33.92
N LEU A 40 -4.44 6.08 35.20
CA LEU A 40 -4.12 5.14 36.27
C LEU A 40 -5.12 3.98 36.38
N PHE A 41 -6.40 4.24 36.07
CA PHE A 41 -7.45 3.22 36.19
C PHE A 41 -7.76 2.49 34.88
N THR A 42 -7.52 3.08 33.71
CA THR A 42 -7.98 2.52 32.43
C THR A 42 -6.86 2.01 31.52
N ALA A 43 -5.63 2.52 31.65
CA ALA A 43 -4.54 2.21 30.73
C ALA A 43 -4.19 0.71 30.72
N GLN A 44 -4.04 0.11 31.90
CA GLN A 44 -3.68 -1.31 32.02
C GLN A 44 -4.79 -2.22 31.47
N GLY A 45 -6.05 -2.01 31.86
CA GLY A 45 -7.16 -2.82 31.37
C GLY A 45 -7.34 -2.71 29.85
N MET A 46 -7.16 -1.50 29.28
CA MET A 46 -7.20 -1.34 27.83
C MET A 46 -6.05 -2.07 27.13
N LEU A 47 -4.84 -2.01 27.71
CA LEU A 47 -3.68 -2.69 27.19
C LEU A 47 -3.86 -4.22 27.20
N GLU A 48 -4.37 -4.78 28.30
CA GLU A 48 -4.66 -6.22 28.41
C GLU A 48 -5.69 -6.66 27.35
N LEU A 49 -6.78 -5.90 27.15
CA LEU A 49 -7.77 -6.17 26.10
C LEU A 49 -7.15 -6.10 24.70
N PHE A 50 -6.29 -5.11 24.46
CA PHE A 50 -5.58 -4.97 23.19
C PHE A 50 -4.63 -6.15 22.92
N CYS A 51 -3.84 -6.58 23.91
CA CYS A 51 -2.95 -7.74 23.79
C CYS A 51 -3.73 -9.03 23.53
N GLN A 52 -4.86 -9.23 24.22
CA GLN A 52 -5.74 -10.37 23.97
C GLN A 52 -6.29 -10.35 22.53
N ALA A 53 -6.72 -9.18 22.05
CA ALA A 53 -7.23 -9.01 20.70
C ALA A 53 -6.14 -9.22 19.62
N LEU A 54 -4.89 -8.84 19.90
CA LEU A 54 -3.76 -9.15 19.02
C LEU A 54 -3.51 -10.65 18.93
N ALA A 55 -3.48 -11.34 20.07
CA ALA A 55 -3.24 -12.77 20.14
C ALA A 55 -4.31 -13.58 19.39
N THR A 56 -5.58 -13.17 19.47
CA THR A 56 -6.69 -13.82 18.77
C THR A 56 -6.94 -13.27 17.36
N ARG A 57 -6.20 -12.23 16.95
CA ARG A 57 -6.38 -11.49 15.68
C ARG A 57 -7.82 -10.98 15.50
N ASP A 58 -8.45 -10.58 16.59
CA ASP A 58 -9.80 -10.03 16.61
C ASP A 58 -9.79 -8.57 16.15
N LEU A 59 -10.06 -8.37 14.85
CA LEU A 59 -10.07 -7.05 14.24
C LEU A 59 -11.06 -6.09 14.89
N ASP A 60 -12.20 -6.56 15.38
CA ASP A 60 -13.20 -5.66 15.96
C ASP A 60 -12.71 -5.15 17.31
N HIS A 61 -12.17 -6.02 18.17
CA HIS A 61 -11.56 -5.56 19.42
C HIS A 61 -10.31 -4.69 19.18
N LEU A 62 -9.45 -5.04 18.21
CA LEU A 62 -8.30 -4.21 17.84
C LEU A 62 -8.71 -2.79 17.43
N ARG A 63 -9.81 -2.66 16.68
CA ARG A 63 -10.35 -1.34 16.27
C ARG A 63 -10.86 -0.50 17.44
N HIS A 64 -11.38 -1.14 18.49
CA HIS A 64 -11.95 -0.46 19.66
C HIS A 64 -10.93 -0.19 20.78
N THR A 65 -9.81 -0.90 20.78
CA THR A 65 -8.75 -0.78 21.79
C THR A 65 -7.54 0.02 21.30
N SER A 66 -7.50 0.35 20.01
CA SER A 66 -6.47 1.19 19.40
C SER A 66 -6.91 2.64 19.20
N SER A 67 -5.95 3.55 19.15
CA SER A 67 -6.18 4.96 18.79
C SER A 67 -6.84 5.07 17.41
N GLN A 68 -7.55 6.18 17.17
CA GLN A 68 -8.20 6.40 15.88
C GLN A 68 -7.18 6.42 14.72
N ASP A 69 -5.98 6.95 14.94
CA ASP A 69 -4.89 6.95 13.94
C ASP A 69 -4.41 5.52 13.64
N PHE A 70 -4.11 4.72 14.66
CA PHE A 70 -3.66 3.34 14.49
C PHE A 70 -4.72 2.48 13.81
N SER A 71 -5.96 2.60 14.28
CA SER A 71 -7.13 1.88 13.72
C SER A 71 -7.35 2.20 12.25
N ASN A 72 -7.25 3.48 11.85
CA ASN A 72 -7.42 3.90 10.45
C ASN A 72 -6.29 3.40 9.54
N ARG A 73 -5.04 3.49 10.00
CA ARG A 73 -3.88 3.14 9.17
C ARG A 73 -3.72 1.63 8.97
N VAL A 74 -4.17 0.84 9.94
CA VAL A 74 -3.92 -0.61 9.97
C VAL A 74 -5.25 -1.39 9.99
N TRP A 75 -5.98 -1.38 11.10
CA TRP A 75 -7.06 -2.34 11.35
C TRP A 75 -8.30 -2.18 10.47
N ARG A 76 -8.64 -0.97 10.05
CA ARG A 76 -9.78 -0.71 9.13
C ARG A 76 -9.48 -1.09 7.68
N ARG A 77 -8.20 -1.23 7.33
CA ARG A 77 -7.75 -1.59 5.98
C ARG A 77 -7.56 -3.10 5.81
N LEU A 78 -7.79 -3.87 6.87
CA LEU A 78 -7.65 -5.32 6.93
C LEU A 78 -9.02 -6.00 7.07
N ASN A 79 -9.07 -7.25 6.65
CA ASN A 79 -10.19 -8.16 6.84
C ASN A 79 -9.70 -9.46 7.49
N SER A 80 -10.62 -10.38 7.78
CA SER A 80 -10.31 -11.65 8.45
C SER A 80 -9.31 -12.52 7.68
N ALA A 81 -9.22 -12.40 6.36
CA ALA A 81 -8.25 -13.13 5.55
C ALA A 81 -6.87 -12.47 5.59
N THR A 82 -6.79 -11.14 5.50
CA THR A 82 -5.50 -10.41 5.44
C THR A 82 -4.84 -10.24 6.80
N VAL A 83 -5.60 -10.20 7.90
CA VAL A 83 -5.03 -10.11 9.26
C VAL A 83 -4.15 -11.31 9.60
N GLN A 84 -4.47 -12.49 9.05
CA GLN A 84 -3.72 -13.73 9.31
C GLN A 84 -2.33 -13.72 8.67
N GLY A 85 -2.10 -12.88 7.66
CA GLY A 85 -0.82 -12.74 6.98
C GLY A 85 0.11 -11.68 7.58
N LEU A 86 -0.29 -11.03 8.69
CA LEU A 86 0.57 -10.07 9.36
C LEU A 86 1.60 -10.77 10.26
N PRO A 87 2.85 -10.27 10.32
CA PRO A 87 3.92 -10.85 11.15
C PRO A 87 3.74 -10.44 12.62
N LEU A 88 2.74 -11.04 13.26
CA LEU A 88 2.33 -10.77 14.64
C LEU A 88 2.62 -11.96 15.57
N GLU A 89 3.42 -12.94 15.14
CA GLU A 89 3.60 -14.21 15.86
C GLU A 89 4.13 -14.02 17.28
N GLN A 90 4.95 -13.00 17.50
CA GLN A 90 5.46 -12.64 18.82
C GLN A 90 4.39 -12.09 19.78
N PHE A 91 3.22 -11.72 19.27
CA PHE A 91 2.08 -11.23 20.03
C PHE A 91 1.00 -12.31 20.23
N ASP A 92 1.24 -13.55 19.78
CA ASP A 92 0.32 -14.67 19.96
C ASP A 92 0.20 -15.08 21.45
N ILE A 93 1.15 -14.68 22.30
CA ILE A 93 1.15 -14.87 23.75
C ILE A 93 0.57 -13.60 24.40
N PRO A 94 -0.66 -13.62 24.94
CA PRO A 94 -1.30 -12.41 25.47
C PRO A 94 -0.74 -11.98 26.83
N GLU A 95 -0.05 -12.86 27.57
CA GLU A 95 0.48 -12.54 28.89
C GLU A 95 1.54 -11.43 28.83
N LEU A 96 1.34 -10.43 29.70
CA LEU A 96 2.17 -9.24 29.77
C LEU A 96 2.80 -9.13 31.16
N GLU A 97 4.12 -9.04 31.22
CA GLU A 97 4.84 -8.70 32.45
C GLU A 97 5.24 -7.22 32.40
N ILE A 98 4.43 -6.36 33.04
CA ILE A 98 4.68 -4.90 33.07
C ILE A 98 5.90 -4.62 33.97
N THR A 99 6.94 -4.04 33.39
CA THR A 99 8.17 -3.68 34.11
C THR A 99 8.15 -2.23 34.57
N SER A 100 7.57 -1.32 33.78
CA SER A 100 7.49 0.09 34.11
C SER A 100 6.27 0.76 33.47
N THR A 101 5.77 1.81 34.11
CA THR A 101 4.75 2.68 33.52
C THR A 101 5.10 4.13 33.80
N GLN A 102 5.13 4.94 32.74
CA GLN A 102 5.45 6.36 32.79
C GLN A 102 4.25 7.15 32.26
N PHE A 103 3.75 8.06 33.08
CA PHE A 103 2.64 8.94 32.72
C PHE A 103 3.17 10.33 32.33
N GLN A 104 2.82 10.77 31.12
CA GLN A 104 3.20 12.04 30.51
C GLN A 104 1.93 12.76 30.01
N GLY A 105 1.01 13.05 30.94
CA GLY A 105 -0.26 13.71 30.64
C GLY A 105 -1.16 12.82 29.78
N ALA A 106 -1.39 13.22 28.53
CA ALA A 106 -2.22 12.49 27.57
C ALA A 106 -1.51 11.27 26.94
N LEU A 107 -0.22 11.06 27.22
CA LEU A 107 0.54 9.90 26.75
C LEU A 107 0.97 9.06 27.96
N THR A 108 0.67 7.76 27.92
CA THR A 108 1.18 6.78 28.88
C THR A 108 2.09 5.80 28.14
N ARG A 109 3.31 5.63 28.64
CA ARG A 109 4.25 4.63 28.16
C ARG A 109 4.27 3.45 29.11
N VAL A 110 3.99 2.25 28.61
CA VAL A 110 4.08 1.00 29.37
C VAL A 110 5.22 0.17 28.79
N GLU A 111 6.23 -0.09 29.60
CA GLU A 111 7.31 -1.02 29.27
C GLU A 111 6.96 -2.39 29.85
N ALA A 112 7.06 -3.43 29.02
CA ALA A 112 6.69 -4.78 29.41
C ALA A 112 7.51 -5.84 28.67
N GLN A 113 7.47 -7.07 29.19
CA GLN A 113 7.92 -8.26 28.48
C GLN A 113 6.70 -9.00 27.92
N GLN A 114 6.74 -9.35 26.63
CA GLN A 114 5.74 -10.19 25.97
C GLN A 114 6.45 -11.19 25.06
N GLY A 115 6.13 -12.48 25.20
CA GLY A 115 6.81 -13.54 24.45
C GLY A 115 8.33 -13.59 24.65
N GLY A 116 8.82 -13.10 25.79
CA GLY A 116 10.25 -13.00 26.10
C GLY A 116 10.98 -11.83 25.42
N LEU A 117 10.25 -10.92 24.76
CA LEU A 117 10.81 -9.73 24.12
C LEU A 117 10.37 -8.46 24.85
N PRO A 118 11.27 -7.47 25.01
CA PRO A 118 10.90 -6.17 25.54
C PRO A 118 10.05 -5.41 24.50
N VAL A 119 8.85 -5.01 24.91
CA VAL A 119 7.93 -4.20 24.11
C VAL A 119 7.53 -2.96 24.90
N THR A 120 7.45 -1.83 24.22
CA THR A 120 6.95 -0.58 24.80
C THR A 120 5.64 -0.20 24.14
N TYR A 121 4.56 -0.13 24.91
CA TYR A 121 3.25 0.32 24.44
C TYR A 121 3.11 1.80 24.69
N LEU A 122 2.64 2.51 23.67
CA LEU A 122 2.27 3.91 23.77
C LEU A 122 0.75 3.99 23.79
N LEU A 123 0.19 4.46 24.89
CA LEU A 123 -1.23 4.69 25.04
C LEU A 123 -1.52 6.18 25.01
N ARG A 124 -2.49 6.59 24.21
CA ARG A 124 -2.90 7.99 24.05
C ARG A 124 -4.31 8.18 24.56
N GLU A 125 -4.54 9.27 25.25
CA GLU A 125 -5.87 9.69 25.65
C GLU A 125 -6.65 10.23 24.46
N GLU A 126 -7.84 9.69 24.23
CA GLU A 126 -8.86 10.22 23.32
C GLU A 126 -10.19 10.28 24.08
N SER A 127 -10.75 11.48 24.21
CA SER A 127 -12.05 11.71 24.88
C SER A 127 -12.15 11.12 26.31
N GLY A 128 -11.08 11.25 27.12
CA GLY A 128 -11.07 10.78 28.51
C GLY A 128 -10.85 9.27 28.68
N ARG A 129 -10.49 8.55 27.60
CA ARG A 129 -10.12 7.13 27.64
C ARG A 129 -8.76 6.94 26.99
N PHE A 130 -7.99 5.98 27.49
CA PHE A 130 -6.70 5.64 26.88
C PHE A 130 -6.89 4.52 25.87
N PHE A 131 -6.22 4.65 24.72
CA PHE A 131 -6.18 3.66 23.66
C PHE A 131 -4.74 3.40 23.24
N VAL A 132 -4.44 2.20 22.74
CA VAL A 132 -3.11 1.87 22.25
C VAL A 132 -2.86 2.61 20.94
N ASP A 133 -1.89 3.52 20.93
CA ASP A 133 -1.52 4.33 19.77
C ASP A 133 -0.39 3.69 18.95
N ASP A 134 0.53 3.01 19.62
CA ASP A 134 1.63 2.28 18.97
C ASP A 134 2.22 1.23 19.91
N MET A 135 2.96 0.29 19.33
CA MET A 135 3.87 -0.60 20.04
C MET A 135 5.28 -0.39 19.47
N GLN A 136 6.28 -0.40 20.34
CA GLN A 136 7.67 -0.25 19.95
C GLN A 136 8.47 -1.48 20.36
N TRP A 137 9.26 -1.98 19.43
CA TRP A 137 10.13 -3.14 19.61
C TRP A 137 11.53 -2.87 19.05
N GLN A 138 12.46 -3.80 19.28
CA GLN A 138 13.77 -3.78 18.63
C GLN A 138 13.94 -5.03 17.77
N ALA A 139 13.56 -4.93 16.50
CA ALA A 139 13.77 -5.97 15.52
C ALA A 139 14.74 -5.48 14.44
N SER A 140 15.83 -6.22 14.21
CA SER A 140 16.82 -5.87 13.20
C SER A 140 16.19 -5.77 11.82
N GLY A 141 16.54 -4.71 11.07
CA GLY A 141 16.01 -4.47 9.73
C GLY A 141 14.55 -3.99 9.68
N ARG A 142 13.88 -3.77 10.81
CA ARG A 142 12.49 -3.28 10.86
C ARG A 142 12.41 -1.94 11.62
N PRO A 143 11.42 -1.08 11.31
CA PRO A 143 11.14 0.10 12.11
C PRO A 143 10.85 -0.27 13.56
N ALA A 144 11.24 0.61 14.49
CA ALA A 144 10.93 0.42 15.90
C ALA A 144 9.41 0.42 16.16
N SER A 145 8.67 1.26 15.42
CA SER A 145 7.21 1.32 15.47
C SER A 145 6.57 0.12 14.76
N VAL A 146 5.79 -0.64 15.51
CA VAL A 146 4.97 -1.73 14.98
C VAL A 146 3.81 -1.15 14.17
N LYS A 147 3.17 -0.06 14.61
CA LYS A 147 2.14 0.63 13.83
C LYS A 147 2.65 1.00 12.44
N GLU A 148 3.85 1.56 12.36
CA GLU A 148 4.48 1.92 11.10
C GLU A 148 4.78 0.68 10.24
N THR A 149 5.34 -0.37 10.83
CA THR A 149 5.62 -1.64 10.16
C THR A 149 4.35 -2.24 9.56
N LEU A 150 3.28 -2.35 10.35
CA LEU A 150 2.01 -2.92 9.93
C LEU A 150 1.31 -2.06 8.87
N SER A 151 1.31 -0.73 9.03
CA SER A 151 0.72 0.20 8.05
C SER A 151 1.34 0.02 6.66
N THR A 152 2.65 -0.17 6.59
CA THR A 152 3.37 -0.43 5.35
C THR A 152 3.05 -1.82 4.79
N LEU A 153 2.95 -2.85 5.63
CA LEU A 153 2.61 -4.21 5.20
C LEU A 153 1.16 -4.38 4.73
N VAL A 154 0.21 -3.60 5.27
CA VAL A 154 -1.19 -3.65 4.85
C VAL A 154 -1.35 -3.49 3.34
N THR A 155 -0.60 -2.57 2.71
CA THR A 155 -0.65 -2.39 1.25
C THR A 155 -0.20 -3.67 0.52
N VAL A 156 0.85 -4.32 1.00
CA VAL A 156 1.37 -5.57 0.42
C VAL A 156 0.37 -6.71 0.58
N GLN A 157 -0.22 -6.85 1.77
CA GLN A 157 -1.21 -7.89 2.05
C GLN A 157 -2.50 -7.69 1.25
N ASN A 158 -2.92 -6.43 1.03
CA ASN A 158 -4.07 -6.14 0.18
C ASN A 158 -3.81 -6.48 -1.29
N PHE A 159 -2.58 -6.26 -1.78
CA PHE A 159 -2.17 -6.72 -3.10
C PHE A 159 -2.20 -8.25 -3.18
N ALA A 160 -1.61 -8.95 -2.20
CA ALA A 160 -1.59 -10.42 -2.16
C ALA A 160 -3.02 -11.00 -2.13
N ALA A 161 -3.91 -10.42 -1.33
CA ALA A 161 -5.32 -10.81 -1.30
C ALA A 161 -6.02 -10.59 -2.64
N ALA A 162 -5.76 -9.46 -3.30
CA ALA A 162 -6.30 -9.20 -4.64
C ALA A 162 -5.81 -10.24 -5.66
N VAL A 163 -4.55 -10.69 -5.59
CA VAL A 163 -4.05 -11.80 -6.42
C VAL A 163 -4.83 -13.08 -6.17
N THR A 164 -5.03 -13.44 -4.90
CA THR A 164 -5.75 -14.66 -4.51
C THR A 164 -7.20 -14.64 -4.97
N LEU A 165 -7.92 -13.54 -4.73
CA LEU A 165 -9.31 -13.35 -5.14
C LEU A 165 -9.45 -13.29 -6.67
N GLY A 166 -8.44 -12.76 -7.36
CA GLY A 166 -8.38 -12.68 -8.81
C GLY A 166 -8.33 -14.03 -9.53
N ARG A 167 -8.22 -15.15 -8.80
CA ARG A 167 -8.39 -16.49 -9.38
C ARG A 167 -9.86 -16.81 -9.70
N ASP A 168 -10.80 -16.17 -9.01
CA ASP A 168 -12.23 -16.33 -9.23
C ASP A 168 -12.70 -15.44 -10.40
N PRO A 169 -13.25 -16.02 -11.49
CA PRO A 169 -13.80 -15.26 -12.61
C PRO A 169 -14.93 -14.29 -12.20
N ALA A 170 -15.69 -14.60 -11.15
CA ALA A 170 -16.80 -13.76 -10.70
C ALA A 170 -16.31 -12.46 -10.04
N GLN A 171 -15.06 -12.41 -9.58
CA GLN A 171 -14.54 -11.30 -8.77
C GLN A 171 -13.63 -10.33 -9.54
N GLN A 172 -13.39 -10.56 -10.84
CA GLN A 172 -12.41 -9.82 -11.64
C GLN A 172 -12.56 -8.30 -11.57
N LYS A 173 -13.80 -7.80 -11.69
CA LYS A 173 -14.07 -6.35 -11.68
C LYS A 173 -13.70 -5.71 -10.34
N MET A 174 -14.05 -6.37 -9.24
CA MET A 174 -13.72 -5.90 -7.89
C MET A 174 -12.21 -5.95 -7.67
N VAL A 175 -11.58 -7.06 -8.03
CA VAL A 175 -10.13 -7.29 -7.87
C VAL A 175 -9.32 -6.26 -8.66
N LEU A 176 -9.73 -5.91 -9.88
CA LEU A 176 -9.07 -4.85 -10.64
C LEU A 176 -9.16 -3.48 -9.95
N GLY A 177 -10.30 -3.16 -9.35
CA GLY A 177 -10.43 -1.95 -8.52
C GLY A 177 -9.44 -1.96 -7.36
N MET A 178 -9.35 -3.08 -6.64
CA MET A 178 -8.39 -3.25 -5.55
C MET A 178 -6.93 -3.13 -6.03
N MET A 179 -6.59 -3.71 -7.18
CA MET A 179 -5.26 -3.60 -7.78
C MET A 179 -4.92 -2.16 -8.14
N GLN A 180 -5.85 -1.43 -8.75
CA GLN A 180 -5.67 -0.03 -9.13
C GLN A 180 -5.50 0.88 -7.90
N GLU A 181 -6.18 0.58 -6.79
CA GLU A 181 -6.07 1.34 -5.54
C GLU A 181 -4.79 1.05 -4.76
N THR A 182 -4.20 -0.13 -4.94
CA THR A 182 -3.01 -0.59 -4.21
C THR A 182 -1.71 -0.41 -4.98
N CYS A 183 -1.76 -0.22 -6.30
CA CYS A 183 -0.60 -0.07 -7.16
C CYS A 183 -0.32 1.39 -7.53
N SER A 184 0.95 1.68 -7.85
CA SER A 184 1.42 3.01 -8.24
C SER A 184 0.79 3.47 -9.56
N THR A 185 0.80 4.79 -9.81
CA THR A 185 0.28 5.35 -11.06
C THR A 185 0.95 4.74 -12.29
N ASP A 186 2.26 4.49 -12.24
CA ASP A 186 3.00 3.89 -13.36
C ASP A 186 2.67 2.40 -13.55
N PHE A 187 2.54 1.62 -12.47
CA PHE A 187 2.08 0.22 -12.56
C PHE A 187 0.67 0.16 -13.15
N ASN A 188 -0.25 1.00 -12.67
CA ASN A 188 -1.61 1.11 -13.19
C ASN A 188 -1.63 1.38 -14.70
N ARG A 189 -0.86 2.37 -15.15
CA ARG A 189 -0.78 2.75 -16.57
C ARG A 189 -0.24 1.63 -17.46
N LEU A 190 0.80 0.95 -16.99
CA LEU A 190 1.49 -0.09 -17.77
C LEU A 190 0.74 -1.42 -17.80
N VAL A 191 -0.07 -1.73 -16.79
CA VAL A 191 -0.70 -3.04 -16.65
C VAL A 191 -2.22 -2.93 -16.52
N TRP A 192 -2.74 -2.31 -15.45
CA TRP A 192 -4.18 -2.39 -15.12
C TRP A 192 -5.09 -1.55 -16.01
N GLN A 193 -4.55 -0.57 -16.74
CA GLN A 193 -5.30 0.16 -17.77
C GLN A 193 -5.34 -0.57 -19.12
N GLN A 194 -4.54 -1.62 -19.29
CA GLN A 194 -4.42 -2.39 -20.53
C GLN A 194 -5.28 -3.66 -20.52
N THR A 195 -6.03 -3.93 -19.45
CA THR A 195 -6.80 -5.16 -19.26
C THR A 195 -8.08 -4.92 -18.46
N ASP A 196 -9.10 -5.76 -18.69
CA ASP A 196 -10.35 -5.80 -17.92
C ASP A 196 -10.45 -7.06 -17.02
N PHE A 197 -9.36 -7.82 -16.91
CA PHE A 197 -9.20 -8.92 -15.96
C PHE A 197 -7.78 -8.95 -15.36
N LEU A 198 -7.60 -9.62 -14.22
CA LEU A 198 -6.27 -9.90 -13.67
C LEU A 198 -5.66 -11.08 -14.43
N PRO A 199 -4.51 -10.93 -15.11
CA PRO A 199 -3.89 -12.02 -15.84
C PRO A 199 -3.55 -13.17 -14.90
N ASN A 200 -4.11 -14.36 -15.17
CA ASN A 200 -3.99 -15.54 -14.33
C ASN A 200 -2.66 -16.29 -14.58
N GLY A 201 -1.55 -15.55 -14.64
CA GLY A 201 -0.25 -16.04 -15.11
C GLY A 201 0.43 -17.11 -14.25
N GLY A 202 -0.28 -17.75 -13.31
CA GLY A 202 0.26 -18.84 -12.50
C GLY A 202 1.40 -18.42 -11.56
N LEU A 203 1.62 -17.12 -11.37
CA LEU A 203 2.79 -16.60 -10.65
C LEU A 203 2.81 -16.99 -9.16
N GLY A 204 1.68 -17.44 -8.59
CA GLY A 204 1.59 -17.83 -7.18
C GLY A 204 2.07 -16.74 -6.22
N ALA A 205 1.98 -15.47 -6.63
CA ALA A 205 2.61 -14.35 -5.95
C ALA A 205 2.14 -14.23 -4.49
N ASP A 206 0.90 -14.59 -4.20
CA ASP A 206 0.33 -14.72 -2.86
C ASP A 206 1.16 -15.62 -1.93
N THR A 207 1.72 -16.72 -2.44
CA THR A 207 2.53 -17.64 -1.63
C THR A 207 3.88 -17.02 -1.26
N PHE A 208 4.51 -16.31 -2.18
CA PHE A 208 5.78 -15.59 -1.93
C PHE A 208 5.59 -14.37 -1.03
N LEU A 209 4.46 -13.66 -1.19
CA LEU A 209 4.10 -12.49 -0.37
C LEU A 209 3.64 -12.85 1.05
N ALA A 210 3.35 -14.13 1.31
CA ALA A 210 3.10 -14.66 2.65
C ALA A 210 4.39 -14.99 3.42
N ALA A 211 5.57 -14.85 2.80
CA ALA A 211 6.84 -15.14 3.48
C ALA A 211 7.09 -14.15 4.66
N PRO A 212 7.79 -14.57 5.72
CA PRO A 212 8.02 -13.73 6.90
C PRO A 212 8.75 -12.43 6.57
N LEU A 213 8.40 -11.33 7.24
CA LEU A 213 9.07 -10.05 7.05
C LEU A 213 10.56 -10.14 7.47
N LYS A 214 11.49 -9.88 6.55
CA LYS A 214 12.92 -9.78 6.85
C LYS A 214 13.33 -8.35 7.16
N SER A 215 12.99 -7.39 6.30
CA SER A 215 13.37 -5.99 6.50
C SER A 215 12.46 -4.99 5.80
N ILE A 216 12.44 -3.75 6.31
CA ILE A 216 11.84 -2.58 5.67
C ILE A 216 12.87 -1.46 5.68
N VAL A 217 13.23 -0.98 4.49
CA VAL A 217 14.12 0.18 4.31
C VAL A 217 13.29 1.32 3.71
N LYS A 218 13.20 2.44 4.44
CA LYS A 218 12.44 3.61 4.00
C LYS A 218 13.39 4.70 3.49
N SER A 219 13.05 5.28 2.34
CA SER A 219 13.62 6.52 1.84
C SER A 219 12.54 7.61 1.77
N GLU A 220 12.91 8.79 1.28
CA GLU A 220 11.98 9.91 1.08
C GLU A 220 10.89 9.56 0.06
N THR A 221 11.24 8.83 -1.00
CA THR A 221 10.37 8.56 -2.16
C THR A 221 9.87 7.12 -2.23
N GLU A 222 10.61 6.17 -1.67
CA GLU A 222 10.38 4.74 -1.83
C GLU A 222 10.51 3.98 -0.51
N ILE A 223 9.90 2.80 -0.47
CA ILE A 223 10.03 1.85 0.63
C ILE A 223 10.33 0.48 0.03
N LEU A 224 11.42 -0.14 0.48
CA LEU A 224 11.82 -1.48 0.08
C LEU A 224 11.49 -2.45 1.20
N ILE A 225 10.66 -3.44 0.90
CA ILE A 225 10.23 -4.48 1.82
C ILE A 225 10.83 -5.80 1.33
N GLN A 226 11.53 -6.50 2.21
CA GLN A 226 12.04 -7.83 1.95
C GLN A 226 11.25 -8.84 2.78
N LEU A 227 10.63 -9.80 2.10
CA LEU A 227 9.93 -10.94 2.68
C LEU A 227 10.74 -12.20 2.37
N GLY A 228 10.86 -13.10 3.36
CA GLY A 228 11.62 -14.34 3.23
C GLY A 228 13.14 -14.13 3.10
N ASP A 229 13.78 -14.98 2.32
CA ASP A 229 15.23 -14.98 2.08
C ASP A 229 15.57 -15.05 0.59
N ASP A 230 16.85 -15.31 0.28
CA ASP A 230 17.33 -15.37 -1.11
C ASP A 230 16.93 -16.66 -1.83
N ARG A 231 16.27 -17.61 -1.15
CA ARG A 231 15.77 -18.86 -1.73
C ARG A 231 14.27 -18.84 -1.89
N PHE A 232 13.56 -18.17 -1.00
CA PHE A 232 12.11 -18.08 -1.06
C PHE A 232 11.61 -16.79 -0.42
N GLY A 233 10.83 -16.02 -1.18
CA GLY A 233 10.15 -14.84 -0.67
C GLY A 233 9.87 -13.80 -1.75
N ALA A 234 9.87 -12.52 -1.36
CA ALA A 234 9.60 -11.42 -2.28
C ALA A 234 10.34 -10.15 -1.89
N SER A 235 10.76 -9.38 -2.88
CA SER A 235 11.18 -7.99 -2.71
C SER A 235 10.09 -7.09 -3.27
N VAL A 236 9.52 -6.24 -2.43
CA VAL A 236 8.41 -5.34 -2.79
C VAL A 236 8.90 -3.91 -2.68
N ARG A 237 8.78 -3.17 -3.78
CA ARG A 237 9.03 -1.73 -3.81
C ARG A 237 7.72 -0.98 -3.76
N LEU A 238 7.52 -0.20 -2.70
CA LEU A 238 6.44 0.77 -2.61
C LEU A 238 6.95 2.16 -2.99
N ARG A 239 6.11 2.93 -3.66
CA ARG A 239 6.33 4.35 -3.92
C ARG A 239 5.36 5.19 -3.09
N LYS A 240 5.84 6.33 -2.61
CA LYS A 240 4.99 7.32 -1.93
C LYS A 240 4.37 8.25 -2.96
N GLU A 241 3.04 8.19 -3.12
CA GLU A 241 2.26 9.04 -4.02
C GLU A 241 1.08 9.63 -3.24
N PHE A 242 0.91 10.96 -3.24
CA PHE A 242 -0.22 11.64 -2.58
C PHE A 242 -0.44 11.20 -1.11
N ASN A 243 0.64 11.06 -0.33
CA ASN A 243 0.62 10.58 1.05
C ASN A 243 0.11 9.13 1.22
N ARG A 244 0.21 8.31 0.18
CA ARG A 244 -0.09 6.87 0.19
C ARG A 244 1.15 6.08 -0.21
N GLU A 245 1.30 4.90 0.38
CA GLU A 245 2.31 3.92 0.02
C GLU A 245 1.67 2.91 -0.92
N LEU A 246 2.10 2.89 -2.19
CA LEU A 246 1.51 2.09 -3.27
C LEU A 246 2.55 1.13 -3.85
N VAL A 247 2.14 -0.08 -4.24
CA VAL A 247 3.01 -1.07 -4.87
C VAL A 247 3.47 -0.57 -6.24
N ASP A 248 4.76 -0.34 -6.40
CA ASP A 248 5.34 0.05 -7.69
C ASP A 248 5.95 -1.13 -8.45
N ASP A 249 6.60 -2.05 -7.74
CA ASP A 249 7.18 -3.26 -8.32
C ASP A 249 7.26 -4.40 -7.29
N ILE A 250 7.22 -5.63 -7.77
CA ILE A 250 7.35 -6.85 -6.97
C ILE A 250 8.27 -7.81 -7.72
N VAL A 251 9.28 -8.31 -7.02
CA VAL A 251 10.16 -9.39 -7.47
C VAL A 251 9.92 -10.61 -6.59
N LEU A 252 9.38 -11.68 -7.17
CA LEU A 252 9.25 -12.98 -6.51
C LEU A 252 10.60 -13.69 -6.54
N ILE A 253 10.99 -14.32 -5.44
CA ILE A 253 12.28 -15.00 -5.28
C ILE A 253 11.99 -16.48 -5.06
N GLY A 254 12.30 -17.31 -6.06
CA GLY A 254 12.19 -18.78 -5.99
C GLY A 254 13.53 -19.51 -5.84
N GLY A 255 14.64 -18.76 -5.80
CA GLY A 255 15.99 -19.29 -5.72
C GLY A 255 17.05 -18.19 -5.74
N PRO A 256 18.32 -18.54 -5.47
CA PRO A 256 19.40 -17.57 -5.34
C PRO A 256 19.77 -16.92 -6.67
N GLU A 257 19.61 -17.65 -7.77
CA GLU A 257 20.01 -17.22 -9.10
C GLU A 257 19.02 -16.18 -9.68
N PRO A 258 19.48 -15.25 -10.55
CA PRO A 258 18.61 -14.27 -11.19
C PRO A 258 17.46 -14.90 -12.00
N ASP A 259 17.69 -16.06 -12.60
CA ASP A 259 16.70 -16.78 -13.42
C ASP A 259 15.56 -17.37 -12.57
N ASP A 260 15.78 -17.53 -11.26
CA ASP A 260 14.77 -17.97 -10.30
C ASP A 260 13.91 -16.80 -9.76
N ARG A 261 14.07 -15.60 -10.35
CA ARG A 261 13.38 -14.38 -9.91
C ARG A 261 12.41 -13.88 -10.96
N ILE A 262 11.23 -13.50 -10.52
CA ILE A 262 10.16 -13.04 -11.42
C ILE A 262 9.75 -11.62 -11.05
N ALA A 263 10.06 -10.66 -11.92
CA ALA A 263 9.55 -9.29 -11.81
C ALA A 263 8.08 -9.25 -12.28
N VAL A 264 7.15 -9.15 -11.34
CA VAL A 264 5.70 -9.28 -11.55
C VAL A 264 5.18 -8.23 -12.52
N LYS A 265 5.54 -6.95 -12.32
CA LYS A 265 5.10 -5.84 -13.18
C LYS A 265 5.56 -6.04 -14.62
N GLN A 266 6.83 -6.39 -14.80
CA GLN A 266 7.42 -6.65 -16.12
C GLN A 266 6.77 -7.86 -16.78
N THR A 267 6.51 -8.92 -16.02
CA THR A 267 5.87 -10.15 -16.51
C THR A 267 4.45 -9.87 -17.00
N PHE A 268 3.63 -9.17 -16.21
CA PHE A 268 2.28 -8.82 -16.64
C PHE A 268 2.27 -7.91 -17.87
N ARG A 269 3.17 -6.92 -17.92
CA ARG A 269 3.32 -6.06 -19.09
C ARG A 269 3.62 -6.86 -20.35
N THR A 270 4.56 -7.80 -20.28
CA THR A 270 4.92 -8.66 -21.41
C THR A 270 3.77 -9.57 -21.83
N LEU A 271 3.09 -10.22 -20.88
CA LEU A 271 1.95 -11.09 -21.18
C LEU A 271 0.82 -10.33 -21.88
N LEU A 272 0.53 -9.10 -21.46
CA LEU A 272 -0.48 -8.24 -22.09
C LEU A 272 -0.03 -7.77 -23.48
N ALA A 273 1.23 -7.33 -23.62
CA ALA A 273 1.78 -6.87 -24.89
C ALA A 273 1.80 -7.98 -25.95
N ASN A 274 2.07 -9.23 -25.55
CA ASN A 274 2.09 -10.39 -26.45
C ASN A 274 0.70 -11.00 -26.70
N GLY A 275 -0.35 -10.54 -25.99
CA GLY A 275 -1.68 -11.17 -26.04
C GLY A 275 -1.72 -12.57 -25.43
N GLU A 276 -0.74 -12.92 -24.59
CA GLU A 276 -0.62 -14.22 -23.90
C GLU A 276 -1.35 -14.24 -22.56
N ALA A 277 -1.88 -13.09 -22.11
CA ALA A 277 -2.66 -13.01 -20.89
C ALA A 277 -3.95 -13.83 -20.99
N VAL A 278 -4.09 -14.84 -20.11
CA VAL A 278 -5.26 -15.72 -20.05
C VAL A 278 -6.22 -15.24 -18.96
N ARG A 279 -7.50 -15.09 -19.33
CA ARG A 279 -8.57 -14.76 -18.38
C ARG A 279 -8.85 -15.95 -17.44
N PRO A 280 -9.05 -15.70 -16.13
CA PRO A 280 -9.51 -16.73 -15.20
C PRO A 280 -10.76 -17.45 -15.70
N GLY A 281 -10.76 -18.78 -15.68
CA GLY A 281 -11.86 -19.62 -16.15
C GLY A 281 -12.02 -19.72 -17.68
N GLY A 282 -11.21 -18.98 -18.46
CA GLY A 282 -11.12 -19.18 -19.90
C GLY A 282 -10.41 -20.50 -20.17
N SER A 283 -11.07 -21.45 -20.85
CA SER A 283 -10.35 -22.56 -21.46
C SER A 283 -9.26 -21.96 -22.35
N THR A 284 -8.01 -22.36 -22.13
CA THR A 284 -6.90 -22.10 -23.05
C THR A 284 -7.27 -22.71 -24.40
N ARG A 285 -8.00 -21.95 -25.22
CA ARG A 285 -7.82 -22.05 -26.66
C ARG A 285 -6.41 -21.55 -26.87
N TYR A 286 -5.46 -22.48 -26.85
CA TYR A 286 -4.18 -22.26 -27.53
C TYR A 286 -4.55 -21.59 -28.85
N ALA A 287 -4.23 -20.31 -28.97
CA ALA A 287 -4.34 -19.64 -30.25
C ALA A 287 -3.53 -20.51 -31.19
N ALA A 288 -4.21 -21.16 -32.15
CA ALA A 288 -3.53 -21.85 -33.21
C ALA A 288 -2.49 -20.86 -33.73
N LYS A 289 -1.21 -21.26 -33.72
CA LYS A 289 -0.10 -20.46 -34.26
C LYS A 289 -0.63 -19.75 -35.50
N PRO A 290 -0.61 -18.40 -35.57
CA PRO A 290 -1.01 -17.73 -36.79
C PRO A 290 -0.20 -18.36 -37.91
N ALA A 291 -0.90 -18.92 -38.90
CA ALA A 291 -0.24 -19.56 -40.04
C ALA A 291 0.82 -18.59 -40.57
N PRO A 292 2.04 -19.05 -40.87
CA PRO A 292 3.09 -18.17 -41.36
C PRO A 292 2.51 -17.44 -42.56
N ARG A 293 2.36 -16.11 -42.44
CA ARG A 293 2.05 -15.28 -43.59
C ARG A 293 3.21 -15.52 -44.56
N LYS A 294 2.90 -16.11 -45.72
CA LYS A 294 3.83 -16.08 -46.85
C LYS A 294 4.09 -14.61 -47.15
N ILE A 295 5.25 -14.13 -46.73
CA ILE A 295 5.81 -12.92 -47.28
C ILE A 295 6.16 -13.30 -48.71
N GLU A 296 5.30 -12.96 -49.67
CA GLU A 296 5.73 -12.88 -51.05
C GLU A 296 6.79 -11.78 -51.09
N GLN A 297 8.05 -12.22 -51.11
CA GLN A 297 9.17 -11.33 -51.40
C GLN A 297 8.85 -10.67 -52.74
N ALA A 298 8.73 -9.34 -52.74
CA ALA A 298 8.77 -8.58 -53.97
C ALA A 298 10.07 -8.96 -54.68
N ILE A 299 9.95 -9.65 -55.81
CA ILE A 299 11.06 -9.90 -56.71
C ILE A 299 11.48 -8.52 -57.21
N TYR A 300 12.64 -8.05 -56.74
CA TYR A 300 13.33 -6.94 -57.37
C TYR A 300 13.79 -7.45 -58.75
N GLN A 301 13.08 -7.05 -59.80
CA GLN A 301 13.61 -7.15 -61.16
C GLN A 301 14.70 -6.08 -61.26
N GLU A 302 15.96 -6.52 -61.24
CA GLU A 302 17.06 -5.72 -61.76
C GLU A 302 16.75 -5.38 -63.21
N PHE A 303 16.54 -4.08 -63.47
CA PHE A 303 16.56 -3.55 -64.83
C PHE A 303 18.03 -3.40 -65.23
N ASP A 304 18.46 -4.26 -66.16
CA ASP A 304 19.69 -4.04 -66.93
C ASP A 304 19.50 -2.78 -67.80
N ASP A 305 20.13 -1.69 -67.39
CA ASP A 305 20.16 -0.43 -68.13
C ASP A 305 21.40 -0.39 -69.03
N GLU A 306 21.34 -1.09 -70.16
CA GLU A 306 22.24 -0.88 -71.30
C GLU A 306 21.42 -0.32 -72.48
N SER A 307 21.33 1.01 -72.60
CA SER A 307 21.20 1.75 -73.88
C SER A 307 21.08 3.27 -73.69
N PRO A 308 21.39 4.10 -74.70
CA PRO A 308 22.20 5.29 -74.51
C PRO A 308 21.42 6.58 -74.19
N ARG A 309 22.12 7.49 -73.51
CA ARG A 309 21.73 8.88 -73.21
C ARG A 309 21.34 9.64 -74.49
N GLU A 310 20.05 9.91 -74.63
CA GLU A 310 19.52 10.92 -75.55
C GLU A 310 19.42 12.26 -74.82
N VAL A 311 20.18 13.24 -75.27
CA VAL A 311 20.20 14.61 -74.75
C VAL A 311 19.02 15.35 -75.37
N LEU A 312 18.01 15.69 -74.56
CA LEU A 312 16.94 16.60 -74.97
C LEU A 312 17.18 18.01 -74.42
N HIS A 313 17.11 18.96 -75.36
CA HIS A 313 17.35 20.38 -75.23
C HIS A 313 16.29 21.10 -74.36
N ALA A 314 16.74 22.17 -73.71
CA ALA A 314 15.92 23.12 -72.98
C ALA A 314 15.12 24.04 -73.92
N SER A 315 13.82 23.83 -73.99
CA SER A 315 12.81 24.84 -74.32
C SER A 315 11.42 24.25 -74.03
N ASP A 316 10.54 25.08 -73.47
CA ASP A 316 9.11 24.83 -73.21
C ASP A 316 8.75 24.31 -71.82
N VAL A 317 8.92 25.16 -70.81
CA VAL A 317 8.02 25.18 -69.65
C VAL A 317 7.16 26.44 -69.77
N ILE A 318 5.90 26.23 -70.16
CA ILE A 318 4.86 27.25 -70.22
C ILE A 318 4.27 27.38 -68.81
N ASP A 319 4.33 28.62 -68.32
CA ASP A 319 3.64 29.16 -67.15
C ASP A 319 2.13 29.29 -67.44
N THR A 320 1.29 28.72 -66.58
CA THR A 320 -0.10 29.17 -66.41
C THR A 320 -0.54 29.01 -64.95
N SER A 321 -0.30 30.04 -64.14
CA SER A 321 -1.21 30.42 -63.03
C SER A 321 -2.22 31.46 -63.55
N PRO A 322 -3.47 31.48 -63.05
CA PRO A 322 -3.81 32.32 -61.89
C PRO A 322 -4.80 31.60 -60.95
N GLY A 323 -4.81 31.77 -59.62
CA GLY A 323 -4.90 33.01 -58.86
C GLY A 323 -6.24 32.99 -58.10
N VAL A 324 -6.22 33.29 -56.79
CA VAL A 324 -7.27 33.93 -55.94
C VAL A 324 -7.03 33.52 -54.47
N GLN A 325 -6.50 34.49 -53.70
CA GLN A 325 -6.62 34.58 -52.24
C GLN A 325 -7.98 35.21 -51.88
N PRO A 326 -8.42 35.09 -50.62
CA PRO A 326 -8.78 36.33 -49.95
C PRO A 326 -8.19 36.48 -48.54
N ALA A 327 -8.15 37.75 -48.16
CA ALA A 327 -7.53 38.37 -47.00
C ALA A 327 -8.38 38.25 -45.72
N GLY A 328 -7.72 38.45 -44.57
CA GLY A 328 -8.38 38.65 -43.29
C GLY A 328 -7.41 38.79 -42.11
N TYR A 329 -6.71 39.92 -42.05
CA TYR A 329 -5.96 40.39 -40.88
C TYR A 329 -6.82 41.43 -40.14
N ILE A 330 -7.05 41.28 -38.83
CA ILE A 330 -7.22 42.41 -37.89
C ILE A 330 -6.56 42.03 -36.55
N GLU A 331 -5.49 42.76 -36.21
CA GLU A 331 -4.96 42.95 -34.85
C GLU A 331 -5.84 43.93 -34.06
N GLN A 332 -5.88 43.81 -32.73
CA GLN A 332 -5.58 44.86 -31.72
C GLN A 332 -6.07 44.40 -30.33
N ARG A 333 -5.16 44.15 -29.39
CA ARG A 333 -4.67 45.04 -28.30
C ARG A 333 -5.63 45.18 -27.11
N GLU A 334 -5.13 44.67 -25.98
CA GLU A 334 -5.29 45.05 -24.55
C GLU A 334 -5.66 46.53 -24.28
N PRO A 335 -6.26 46.84 -23.10
CA PRO A 335 -5.63 46.72 -21.78
C PRO A 335 -6.23 45.68 -20.82
#